data_AF-A0A961ASW2-F1
#
_entry.id   AF-A0A961ASW2-F1
#
_cell.length_a   1.000
_cell.length_b   1.000
_cell.length_c   1.000
_cell.angle_alpha   90.00
_cell.angle_beta   90.00
_cell.angle_gamma   90.00
#
_symmetry.space_group_name_H-M   'P 1'
#
loop_
_entity.id
_entity.type
_entity.pdbx_description
1 polymer ?
#
loop_
_entity_poly.entity_id
_entity_poly.type
_entity_poly.pdbx_seq_one_letter_code
_entity_poly.pdbx_strand_id
1 'polypeptide(L)'
;MSRALNRVGSAFLCVLIFLNFVAAAKAQKQSRNGDRKGRDTWTAEEYSGLRSEKDLQAALASKGFAWITGSPADNEKLSVGKNAQFFGFVALRYQSGRAANRGTLGRAVFAIADEAQRKRMAEAVVGEKPALLEWWAVREEILTLLEDHLYTGQPIDREKLMPLGERFALLNSMVAVREATAFAAFEDSLSDEQRDLMTAWRADAESAGKFGNGVRVEADGVGREDLKQLEDLYAKAFSWFTGKPEDNEIIPIGQPAQFFGFVSIRHKSGHAASRGTIAKDFFALLEDEQRSSITEAVDAEVPVVREFLENRHLFLEQLAVLRSDPAAFDEERVHRLSAAMGRLEMEAACIEAEAYRKIRASLSDDQMDAVMAMRGDYVLDETQVATLDLKQRGATLAILCSGCHGLPGQHRVGMPAPNLDGFWDRPIASGPSFDYSDALKEVGRSQGEKWTPELLDRFLAGPKKFAPGTKMEFQGLLNPEDRQALIEHLKTSRR
;
A
#
# COMPACT_ATOMS: atom_id res chain seq x y z
N MET A 1 -11.17 -70.50 -11.73
CA MET A 1 -11.80 -69.59 -10.74
C MET A 1 -10.86 -68.45 -10.28
N SER A 2 -9.98 -67.90 -11.14
CA SER A 2 -8.95 -66.92 -10.74
C SER A 2 -9.19 -65.49 -11.28
N ARG A 3 -10.25 -65.26 -12.07
CA ARG A 3 -10.60 -63.92 -12.58
C ARG A 3 -11.77 -63.23 -11.84
N ALA A 4 -12.42 -63.91 -10.91
CA ALA A 4 -13.55 -63.37 -10.13
C ALA A 4 -13.12 -62.68 -8.82
N LEU A 5 -12.02 -63.11 -8.18
CA LEU A 5 -11.58 -62.51 -6.91
C LEU A 5 -10.87 -61.14 -7.06
N ASN A 6 -10.19 -60.88 -8.19
CA ASN A 6 -9.49 -59.59 -8.38
C ASN A 6 -10.42 -58.41 -8.73
N ARG A 7 -11.66 -58.67 -9.17
CA ARG A 7 -12.64 -57.60 -9.43
C ARG A 7 -13.40 -57.17 -8.17
N VAL A 8 -13.52 -58.06 -7.17
CA VAL A 8 -14.18 -57.72 -5.89
C VAL A 8 -13.25 -56.89 -5.01
N GLY A 9 -11.95 -57.18 -4.98
CA GLY A 9 -10.97 -56.39 -4.21
C GLY A 9 -10.77 -54.96 -4.73
N SER A 10 -10.79 -54.76 -6.05
CA SER A 10 -10.60 -53.43 -6.65
C SER A 10 -11.85 -52.54 -6.54
N ALA A 11 -13.05 -53.13 -6.61
CA ALA A 11 -14.30 -52.42 -6.36
C ALA A 11 -14.47 -52.03 -4.88
N PHE A 12 -14.10 -52.90 -3.94
CA PHE A 12 -14.12 -52.57 -2.50
C PHE A 12 -13.10 -51.48 -2.14
N LEU A 13 -11.90 -51.50 -2.74
CA LEU A 13 -10.89 -50.47 -2.50
C LEU A 13 -11.32 -49.11 -3.07
N CYS A 14 -11.93 -49.07 -4.27
CA CYS A 14 -12.47 -47.83 -4.82
C CYS A 14 -13.65 -47.27 -4.02
N VAL A 15 -14.54 -48.13 -3.51
CA VAL A 15 -15.67 -47.71 -2.66
C VAL A 15 -15.21 -47.22 -1.29
N LEU A 16 -14.17 -47.84 -0.70
CA LEU A 16 -13.56 -47.38 0.56
C LEU A 16 -12.80 -46.05 0.40
N ILE A 17 -12.11 -45.83 -0.73
CA ILE A 17 -11.47 -44.56 -1.04
C ILE A 17 -12.51 -43.47 -1.30
N PHE A 18 -13.60 -43.77 -2.01
CA PHE A 18 -14.70 -42.82 -2.23
C PHE A 18 -15.47 -42.49 -0.95
N LEU A 19 -15.71 -43.47 -0.08
CA LEU A 19 -16.36 -43.24 1.22
C LEU A 19 -15.47 -42.44 2.17
N ASN A 20 -14.14 -42.64 2.16
CA ASN A 20 -13.20 -41.80 2.91
C ASN A 20 -13.11 -40.38 2.32
N PHE A 21 -13.17 -40.20 0.99
CA PHE A 21 -13.23 -38.87 0.37
C PHE A 21 -14.54 -38.14 0.68
N VAL A 22 -15.68 -38.82 0.70
CA VAL A 22 -16.98 -38.23 1.03
C VAL A 22 -17.11 -37.96 2.54
N ALA A 23 -16.52 -38.80 3.40
CA ALA A 23 -16.45 -38.56 4.83
C ALA A 23 -15.46 -37.42 5.18
N ALA A 24 -14.31 -37.33 4.51
CA ALA A 24 -13.38 -36.20 4.63
C ALA A 24 -13.99 -34.91 4.09
N ALA A 25 -14.71 -34.95 2.95
CA ALA A 25 -15.43 -33.80 2.40
C ALA A 25 -16.62 -33.38 3.28
N LYS A 26 -17.32 -34.32 3.95
CA LYS A 26 -18.35 -34.00 4.94
C LYS A 26 -17.76 -33.49 6.25
N ALA A 27 -16.63 -34.02 6.73
CA ALA A 27 -15.92 -33.52 7.91
C ALA A 27 -15.34 -32.12 7.67
N GLN A 28 -14.82 -31.84 6.47
CA GLN A 28 -14.37 -30.52 6.03
C GLN A 28 -15.53 -29.55 5.77
N LYS A 29 -16.75 -30.06 5.51
CA LYS A 29 -17.98 -29.27 5.38
C LYS A 29 -18.70 -29.07 6.73
N GLN A 30 -18.54 -29.98 7.69
CA GLN A 30 -19.05 -29.85 9.06
C GLN A 30 -18.14 -29.00 9.94
N SER A 31 -16.81 -29.03 9.74
CA SER A 31 -15.89 -28.06 10.36
C SER A 31 -16.07 -26.63 9.80
N ARG A 32 -16.70 -26.49 8.62
CA ARG A 32 -17.09 -25.20 8.02
C ARG A 32 -18.44 -24.66 8.48
N ASN A 33 -19.20 -25.39 9.31
CA ASN A 33 -20.53 -24.98 9.77
C ASN A 33 -20.64 -24.81 11.30
N GLY A 34 -19.54 -24.93 12.04
CA GLY A 34 -19.41 -24.41 13.40
C GLY A 34 -18.82 -23.00 13.36
N ASP A 35 -19.49 -22.04 14.01
CA ASP A 35 -19.16 -20.62 14.08
C ASP A 35 -19.23 -19.80 12.78
N ARG A 36 -20.47 -19.55 12.31
CA ARG A 36 -20.80 -18.37 11.49
C ARG A 36 -20.79 -17.07 12.32
N LYS A 37 -19.78 -16.86 13.17
CA LYS A 37 -19.57 -15.66 13.97
C LYS A 37 -18.20 -14.98 13.78
N GLY A 38 -17.38 -15.46 12.84
CA GLY A 38 -16.19 -14.77 12.36
C GLY A 38 -16.27 -14.59 10.85
N ARG A 39 -17.05 -13.61 10.38
CA ARG A 39 -16.93 -13.14 8.98
C ARG A 39 -15.80 -12.13 8.93
N ASP A 40 -15.06 -12.12 7.82
CA ASP A 40 -14.05 -11.14 7.42
C ASP A 40 -14.50 -9.69 7.71
N THR A 41 -14.26 -9.24 8.93
CA THR A 41 -14.55 -7.87 9.35
C THR A 41 -13.26 -7.32 9.90
N TRP A 42 -12.70 -6.32 9.21
CA TRP A 42 -11.81 -5.31 9.75
C TRP A 42 -12.06 -5.16 11.25
N THR A 43 -11.22 -5.77 12.08
CA THR A 43 -11.54 -5.89 13.51
C THR A 43 -11.38 -4.52 14.15
N ALA A 44 -12.16 -4.23 15.19
CA ALA A 44 -11.99 -3.01 15.98
C ALA A 44 -10.56 -2.91 16.56
N GLU A 45 -9.90 -4.06 16.74
CA GLU A 45 -8.49 -4.19 17.12
C GLU A 45 -7.54 -3.61 16.06
N GLU A 46 -7.89 -3.61 14.77
CA GLU A 46 -7.04 -3.03 13.72
C GLU A 46 -6.92 -1.48 13.78
N TYR A 47 -7.60 -0.86 14.73
CA TYR A 47 -7.70 0.59 14.90
C TYR A 47 -7.80 1.00 16.38
N SER A 48 -7.13 0.28 17.28
CA SER A 48 -6.94 0.75 18.66
C SER A 48 -5.94 1.91 18.70
N GLY A 49 -6.19 2.89 19.57
CA GLY A 49 -5.20 3.93 19.93
C GLY A 49 -4.00 3.36 20.69
N LEU A 50 -4.16 2.21 21.32
CA LEU A 50 -3.07 1.42 21.90
C LEU A 50 -2.39 0.63 20.78
N ARG A 51 -1.19 1.05 20.38
CA ARG A 51 -0.28 0.29 19.51
C ARG A 51 0.39 -0.80 20.31
N SER A 52 -0.29 -1.95 20.46
CA SER A 52 0.37 -3.09 21.08
C SER A 52 1.51 -3.59 20.20
N GLU A 53 2.51 -4.25 20.79
CA GLU A 53 3.58 -4.92 20.03
C GLU A 53 3.00 -5.86 18.97
N LYS A 54 1.87 -6.53 19.27
CA LYS A 54 1.14 -7.39 18.34
C LYS A 54 0.63 -6.61 17.11
N ASP A 55 0.16 -5.38 17.29
CA ASP A 55 -0.34 -4.54 16.18
C ASP A 55 0.81 -4.07 15.29
N LEU A 56 1.94 -3.69 15.90
CA LEU A 56 3.16 -3.34 15.18
C LEU A 56 3.73 -4.54 14.44
N GLN A 57 3.76 -5.72 15.06
CA GLN A 57 4.18 -6.96 14.43
C GLN A 57 3.30 -7.30 13.22
N ALA A 58 1.98 -7.17 13.34
CA ALA A 58 1.06 -7.36 12.23
C ALA A 58 1.27 -6.32 11.13
N ALA A 59 1.49 -5.05 11.50
CA ALA A 59 1.82 -3.98 10.57
C ALA A 59 3.10 -4.29 9.79
N LEU A 60 4.18 -4.59 10.50
CA LEU A 60 5.51 -4.79 9.96
C LEU A 60 5.55 -6.04 9.07
N ALA A 61 4.92 -7.15 9.46
CA ALA A 61 4.86 -8.34 8.63
C ALA A 61 4.04 -8.14 7.35
N SER A 62 2.88 -7.50 7.46
CA SER A 62 2.03 -7.26 6.29
C SER A 62 2.62 -6.24 5.31
N LYS A 63 3.26 -5.18 5.83
CA LYS A 63 4.07 -4.24 5.03
C LYS A 63 5.29 -4.94 4.41
N GLY A 64 5.96 -5.79 5.17
CA GLY A 64 7.08 -6.60 4.70
C GLY A 64 6.71 -7.52 3.55
N PHE A 65 5.58 -8.23 3.66
CA PHE A 65 5.03 -9.00 2.55
C PHE A 65 4.80 -8.13 1.31
N ALA A 66 4.10 -6.99 1.47
CA ALA A 66 3.81 -6.09 0.37
C ALA A 66 5.08 -5.58 -0.32
N TRP A 67 6.10 -5.21 0.46
CA TRP A 67 7.35 -4.64 -0.03
C TRP A 67 8.29 -5.69 -0.65
N ILE A 68 8.42 -6.86 -0.01
CA ILE A 68 9.28 -7.95 -0.48
C ILE A 68 8.72 -8.56 -1.78
N THR A 69 7.40 -8.62 -1.92
CA THR A 69 6.74 -9.23 -3.09
C THR A 69 6.28 -8.22 -4.14
N GLY A 70 6.31 -6.93 -3.81
CA GLY A 70 5.85 -5.85 -4.65
C GLY A 70 6.90 -5.31 -5.59
N SER A 71 6.45 -4.40 -6.45
CA SER A 71 7.30 -3.56 -7.28
C SER A 71 7.30 -2.11 -6.78
N PRO A 72 8.27 -1.26 -7.16
CA PRO A 72 8.23 0.17 -6.90
C PRO A 72 6.91 0.85 -7.29
N ALA A 73 6.31 0.42 -8.41
CA ALA A 73 5.01 0.92 -8.85
C ALA A 73 3.84 0.54 -7.90
N ASP A 74 3.99 -0.51 -7.09
CA ASP A 74 3.01 -0.89 -6.06
C ASP A 74 3.10 0.06 -4.85
N ASN A 75 4.29 0.61 -4.60
CA ASN A 75 4.64 1.42 -3.44
C ASN A 75 4.31 2.91 -3.62
N GLU A 76 4.36 3.38 -4.86
CA GLU A 76 3.94 4.73 -5.25
C GLU A 76 2.43 4.92 -5.11
N LYS A 77 1.64 3.84 -5.09
CA LYS A 77 0.18 3.91 -4.97
C LYS A 77 -0.26 4.22 -3.54
N LEU A 78 -0.80 5.41 -3.33
CA LEU A 78 -1.61 5.75 -2.16
C LEU A 78 -3.05 6.07 -2.54
N SER A 79 -3.96 5.78 -1.62
CA SER A 79 -5.36 6.12 -1.80
C SER A 79 -5.63 7.60 -1.59
N VAL A 80 -6.64 8.12 -2.29
CA VAL A 80 -7.19 9.45 -2.00
C VAL A 80 -7.59 9.54 -0.52
N GLY A 81 -7.26 10.65 0.14
CA GLY A 81 -7.44 10.82 1.59
C GLY A 81 -6.33 10.21 2.47
N LYS A 82 -5.22 9.75 1.87
CA LYS A 82 -3.99 9.40 2.60
C LYS A 82 -3.09 10.61 2.89
N ASN A 83 -3.34 11.75 2.22
CA ASN A 83 -2.84 13.05 2.66
C ASN A 83 -3.67 13.54 3.87
N ALA A 84 -3.04 14.35 4.72
CA ALA A 84 -3.60 14.98 5.90
C ALA A 84 -4.49 14.04 6.74
N GLN A 85 -3.95 12.89 7.16
CA GLN A 85 -4.65 11.86 7.95
C GLN A 85 -4.82 12.27 9.44
N PHE A 86 -5.29 13.49 9.67
CA PHE A 86 -5.43 14.10 11.00
C PHE A 86 -6.87 14.06 11.52
N PHE A 87 -7.85 13.88 10.63
CA PHE A 87 -9.27 13.97 10.96
C PHE A 87 -9.90 12.56 11.06
N GLY A 88 -10.06 12.08 12.30
CA GLY A 88 -10.29 10.69 12.74
C GLY A 88 -11.53 9.93 12.22
N PHE A 89 -11.69 9.78 10.91
CA PHE A 89 -12.76 8.95 10.33
C PHE A 89 -12.48 7.44 10.45
N VAL A 90 -11.23 7.09 10.70
CA VAL A 90 -10.70 5.74 10.62
C VAL A 90 -11.40 4.74 11.56
N ALA A 91 -11.95 5.24 12.67
CA ALA A 91 -12.65 4.44 13.69
C ALA A 91 -14.15 4.23 13.43
N LEU A 92 -14.78 5.00 12.53
CA LEU A 92 -16.23 4.98 12.40
C LEU A 92 -16.73 3.63 11.86
N ARG A 93 -17.74 3.05 12.53
CA ARG A 93 -18.34 1.75 12.19
C ARG A 93 -19.85 1.88 12.03
N TYR A 94 -20.42 1.05 11.16
CA TYR A 94 -21.85 0.73 11.19
C TYR A 94 -22.17 -0.08 12.45
N GLN A 95 -23.45 -0.15 12.84
CA GLN A 95 -23.90 -0.99 13.96
C GLN A 95 -23.56 -2.48 13.77
N SER A 96 -23.39 -2.93 12.52
CA SER A 96 -22.90 -4.27 12.18
C SER A 96 -21.44 -4.53 12.58
N GLY A 97 -20.70 -3.52 13.04
CA GLY A 97 -19.27 -3.58 13.33
C GLY A 97 -18.38 -3.35 12.10
N ARG A 98 -18.94 -3.25 10.89
CA ARG A 98 -18.19 -2.97 9.65
C ARG A 98 -17.75 -1.51 9.58
N ALA A 99 -16.60 -1.25 8.97
CA ALA A 99 -16.13 0.10 8.65
C ALA A 99 -17.21 0.90 7.89
N ALA A 100 -17.48 2.13 8.33
CA ALA A 100 -18.41 3.02 7.67
C ALA A 100 -17.86 3.46 6.30
N ASN A 101 -18.74 3.59 5.31
CA ASN A 101 -18.33 4.02 3.97
C ASN A 101 -18.08 5.53 3.96
N ARG A 102 -16.79 5.91 3.91
CA ARG A 102 -16.32 7.30 3.78
C ARG A 102 -17.00 8.07 2.67
N GLY A 103 -17.04 7.50 1.47
CA GLY A 103 -17.61 8.18 0.32
C GLY A 103 -19.11 8.44 0.49
N THR A 104 -19.85 7.51 1.10
CA THR A 104 -21.29 7.71 1.36
C THR A 104 -21.52 8.86 2.34
N LEU A 105 -20.72 8.94 3.41
CA LEU A 105 -20.82 10.02 4.38
C LEU A 105 -20.38 11.37 3.80
N GLY A 106 -19.28 11.42 3.05
CA GLY A 106 -18.84 12.63 2.34
C GLY A 106 -19.89 13.14 1.36
N ARG A 107 -20.49 12.25 0.56
CA ARG A 107 -21.61 12.58 -0.33
C ARG A 107 -22.84 13.08 0.42
N ALA A 108 -23.15 12.50 1.58
CA ALA A 108 -24.29 12.94 2.39
C ALA A 108 -24.07 14.37 2.93
N VAL A 109 -22.87 14.69 3.43
CA VAL A 109 -22.54 16.06 3.86
C VAL A 109 -22.59 17.03 2.68
N PHE A 110 -22.01 16.68 1.53
CA PHE A 110 -22.11 17.49 0.32
C PHE A 110 -23.57 17.76 -0.09
N ALA A 111 -24.44 16.74 -0.03
CA ALA A 111 -25.83 16.85 -0.43
C ALA A 111 -26.60 17.89 0.40
N ILE A 112 -26.34 17.96 1.71
CA ILE A 112 -27.00 18.91 2.62
C ILE A 112 -26.29 20.26 2.75
N ALA A 113 -25.08 20.40 2.18
CA ALA A 113 -24.32 21.65 2.21
C ALA A 113 -24.95 22.72 1.31
N ASP A 114 -25.02 23.96 1.79
CA ASP A 114 -25.46 25.11 1.00
C ASP A 114 -24.39 25.60 0.00
N GLU A 115 -24.72 26.59 -0.82
CA GLU A 115 -23.82 27.12 -1.83
C GLU A 115 -22.52 27.71 -1.25
N ALA A 116 -22.60 28.43 -0.12
CA ALA A 116 -21.45 29.06 0.51
C ALA A 116 -20.52 28.01 1.14
N GLN A 117 -21.09 27.01 1.81
CA GLN A 117 -20.38 25.85 2.35
C GLN A 117 -19.69 25.06 1.23
N ARG A 118 -20.38 24.81 0.11
CA ARG A 118 -19.79 24.11 -1.04
C ARG A 118 -18.65 24.88 -1.68
N LYS A 119 -18.81 26.19 -1.87
CA LYS A 119 -17.77 27.07 -2.41
C LYS A 119 -16.52 27.04 -1.54
N ARG A 120 -16.66 27.11 -0.22
CA ARG A 120 -15.53 27.04 0.73
C ARG A 120 -14.74 25.74 0.60
N MET A 121 -15.43 24.62 0.50
CA MET A 121 -14.79 23.30 0.33
C MET A 121 -14.09 23.18 -1.03
N ALA A 122 -14.66 23.75 -2.09
CA ALA A 122 -14.03 23.82 -3.40
C ALA A 122 -12.74 24.65 -3.37
N GLU A 123 -12.76 25.83 -2.73
CA GLU A 123 -11.59 26.69 -2.57
C GLU A 123 -10.47 26.00 -1.76
N ALA A 124 -10.83 25.23 -0.72
CA ALA A 124 -9.88 24.44 0.05
C ALA A 124 -9.17 23.38 -0.83
N VAL A 125 -9.93 22.59 -1.60
CA VAL A 125 -9.37 21.56 -2.50
C VAL A 125 -8.50 22.16 -3.61
N VAL A 126 -8.90 23.30 -4.18
CA VAL A 126 -8.07 23.97 -5.19
C VAL A 126 -6.78 24.49 -4.57
N GLY A 127 -6.85 25.03 -3.35
CA GLY A 127 -5.73 25.63 -2.65
C GLY A 127 -4.67 24.65 -2.13
N GLU A 128 -5.03 23.38 -1.88
CA GLU A 128 -4.08 22.34 -1.44
C GLU A 128 -3.25 21.75 -2.58
N LYS A 129 -3.68 21.89 -3.85
CA LYS A 129 -3.03 21.28 -5.01
C LYS A 129 -1.51 21.51 -5.08
N PRO A 130 -0.97 22.73 -4.89
CA PRO A 130 0.47 22.94 -5.01
C PRO A 130 1.25 22.15 -3.95
N ALA A 131 0.74 22.11 -2.72
CA ALA A 131 1.36 21.36 -1.63
C ALA A 131 1.28 19.84 -1.89
N LEU A 132 0.15 19.35 -2.40
CA LEU A 132 -0.01 17.93 -2.73
C LEU A 132 0.88 17.48 -3.89
N LEU A 133 1.06 18.31 -4.93
CA LEU A 133 1.97 18.00 -6.03
C LEU A 133 3.41 17.85 -5.55
N GLU A 134 3.87 18.77 -4.71
CA GLU A 134 5.21 18.67 -4.12
C GLU A 134 5.32 17.51 -3.14
N TRP A 135 4.26 17.24 -2.36
CA TRP A 135 4.23 16.14 -1.40
C TRP A 135 4.41 14.79 -2.11
N TRP A 136 3.80 14.63 -3.29
CA TRP A 136 4.01 13.47 -4.14
C TRP A 136 5.45 13.35 -4.63
N ALA A 137 6.05 14.43 -5.13
CA ALA A 137 7.44 14.42 -5.58
C ALA A 137 8.42 14.05 -4.46
N VAL A 138 8.27 14.65 -3.28
CA VAL A 138 9.10 14.32 -2.11
C VAL A 138 8.92 12.86 -1.69
N ARG A 139 7.68 12.34 -1.78
CA ARG A 139 7.41 10.93 -1.49
C ARG A 139 8.13 9.99 -2.46
N GLU A 140 8.14 10.30 -3.75
CA GLU A 140 8.86 9.52 -4.77
C GLU A 140 10.37 9.48 -4.48
N GLU A 141 10.96 10.60 -4.05
CA GLU A 141 12.36 10.65 -3.64
C GLU A 141 12.64 9.78 -2.40
N ILE A 142 11.76 9.85 -1.39
CA ILE A 142 11.85 9.00 -0.20
C ILE A 142 11.78 7.51 -0.58
N LEU A 143 10.81 7.13 -1.40
CA LEU A 143 10.66 5.75 -1.88
C LEU A 143 11.92 5.28 -2.60
N THR A 144 12.47 6.10 -3.49
CA THR A 144 13.69 5.77 -4.24
C THR A 144 14.85 5.43 -3.31
N LEU A 145 15.05 6.22 -2.24
CA LEU A 145 16.12 5.97 -1.27
C LEU A 145 15.90 4.67 -0.47
N LEU A 146 14.66 4.40 -0.04
CA LEU A 146 14.32 3.19 0.71
C LEU A 146 14.39 1.92 -0.17
N GLU A 147 13.98 2.03 -1.43
CA GLU A 147 14.01 0.93 -2.39
C GLU A 147 15.42 0.61 -2.86
N ASP A 148 16.28 1.62 -3.06
CA ASP A 148 17.69 1.38 -3.37
C ASP A 148 18.34 0.48 -2.31
N HIS A 149 18.10 0.76 -1.02
CA HIS A 149 18.55 -0.10 0.08
C HIS A 149 18.00 -1.53 -0.03
N LEU A 150 16.69 -1.68 -0.26
CA LEU A 150 16.05 -2.99 -0.34
C LEU A 150 16.65 -3.86 -1.45
N TYR A 151 16.80 -3.29 -2.65
CA TYR A 151 17.15 -4.07 -3.83
C TYR A 151 18.65 -4.24 -4.01
N THR A 152 19.46 -3.28 -3.56
CA THR A 152 20.92 -3.31 -3.75
C THR A 152 21.67 -3.69 -2.47
N GLY A 153 21.07 -3.46 -1.29
CA GLY A 153 21.76 -3.55 0.00
C GLY A 153 22.70 -2.39 0.31
N GLN A 154 22.72 -1.32 -0.51
CA GLN A 154 23.45 -0.10 -0.17
C GLN A 154 22.90 0.53 1.13
N PRO A 155 23.73 1.15 1.97
CA PRO A 155 23.24 1.82 3.18
C PRO A 155 22.22 2.92 2.87
N ILE A 156 21.19 3.06 3.71
CA ILE A 156 20.21 4.14 3.59
C ILE A 156 20.92 5.48 3.86
N ASP A 157 20.83 6.41 2.90
CA ASP A 157 21.35 7.77 3.03
C ASP A 157 20.46 8.60 3.97
N ARG A 158 20.67 8.45 5.28
CA ARG A 158 19.89 9.15 6.30
C ARG A 158 20.06 10.68 6.25
N GLU A 159 21.22 11.17 5.80
CA GLU A 159 21.47 12.61 5.67
C GLU A 159 20.57 13.26 4.61
N LYS A 160 20.29 12.54 3.52
CA LYS A 160 19.29 12.96 2.53
C LYS A 160 17.86 12.68 2.96
N LEU A 161 17.62 11.54 3.61
CA LEU A 161 16.27 11.10 3.95
C LEU A 161 15.59 11.98 5.01
N MET A 162 16.33 12.42 6.04
CA MET A 162 15.73 13.18 7.15
C MET A 162 15.14 14.53 6.73
N PRO A 163 15.83 15.38 5.94
CA PRO A 163 15.25 16.61 5.41
C PRO A 163 14.03 16.38 4.50
N LEU A 164 14.03 15.29 3.72
CA LEU A 164 12.88 14.91 2.91
C LEU A 164 11.67 14.57 3.80
N GLY A 165 11.89 13.85 4.90
CA GLY A 165 10.85 13.56 5.90
C GLY A 165 10.25 14.82 6.52
N GLU A 166 11.08 15.80 6.90
CA GLU A 166 10.62 17.09 7.40
C GLU A 166 9.78 17.84 6.36
N ARG A 167 10.24 17.87 5.10
CA ARG A 167 9.50 18.51 4.00
C ARG A 167 8.19 17.81 3.73
N PHE A 168 8.19 16.49 3.71
CA PHE A 168 7.00 15.65 3.52
C PHE A 168 5.94 15.94 4.59
N ALA A 169 6.34 15.95 5.87
CA ALA A 169 5.43 16.22 6.97
C ALA A 169 4.94 17.68 7.00
N LEU A 170 5.78 18.64 6.63
CA LEU A 170 5.40 20.05 6.50
C LEU A 170 4.35 20.27 5.40
N LEU A 171 4.56 19.69 4.22
CA LEU A 171 3.57 19.78 3.13
C LEU A 171 2.23 19.16 3.55
N ASN A 172 2.29 18.05 4.28
CA ASN A 172 1.11 17.39 4.82
C ASN A 172 0.38 18.26 5.86
N SER A 173 1.12 19.01 6.69
CA SER A 173 0.51 19.92 7.66
C SER A 173 -0.07 21.18 7.04
N MET A 174 0.55 21.72 5.98
CA MET A 174 -0.03 22.82 5.22
C MET A 174 -1.42 22.47 4.65
N VAL A 175 -1.57 21.24 4.13
CA VAL A 175 -2.87 20.71 3.70
C VAL A 175 -3.81 20.62 4.91
N ALA A 176 -3.37 20.01 6.01
CA ALA A 176 -4.20 19.85 7.21
C ALA A 176 -4.69 21.18 7.82
N VAL A 177 -3.85 22.22 7.85
CA VAL A 177 -4.22 23.56 8.32
C VAL A 177 -5.29 24.18 7.43
N ARG A 178 -5.14 24.05 6.10
CA ARG A 178 -6.13 24.52 5.14
C ARG A 178 -7.47 23.79 5.30
N GLU A 179 -7.44 22.47 5.42
CA GLU A 179 -8.63 21.65 5.67
C GLU A 179 -9.30 22.07 6.99
N ALA A 180 -8.54 22.17 8.09
CA ALA A 180 -9.07 22.56 9.41
C ALA A 180 -9.67 23.98 9.41
N THR A 181 -9.06 24.94 8.71
CA THR A 181 -9.60 26.29 8.58
C THR A 181 -10.93 26.27 7.81
N ALA A 182 -11.00 25.50 6.73
CA ALA A 182 -12.25 25.34 5.96
C ALA A 182 -13.33 24.65 6.80
N PHE A 183 -12.97 23.64 7.59
CA PHE A 183 -13.89 22.93 8.47
C PHE A 183 -14.41 23.82 9.58
N ALA A 184 -13.56 24.57 10.28
CA ALA A 184 -13.99 25.48 11.34
C ALA A 184 -15.02 26.49 10.81
N ALA A 185 -14.74 27.14 9.68
CA ALA A 185 -15.67 28.08 9.08
C ALA A 185 -16.96 27.42 8.55
N PHE A 186 -16.91 26.17 8.08
CA PHE A 186 -18.11 25.38 7.76
C PHE A 186 -18.91 25.12 9.03
N GLU A 187 -18.28 24.61 10.08
CA GLU A 187 -18.90 24.30 11.37
C GLU A 187 -19.65 25.50 11.96
N ASP A 188 -19.07 26.71 11.87
CA ASP A 188 -19.68 27.96 12.31
C ASP A 188 -20.96 28.32 11.52
N SER A 189 -21.03 27.89 10.26
CA SER A 189 -22.16 28.14 9.36
C SER A 189 -23.22 27.03 9.35
N LEU A 190 -23.08 25.98 10.15
CA LEU A 190 -24.06 24.89 10.19
C LEU A 190 -25.37 25.33 10.81
N SER A 191 -26.48 25.06 10.10
CA SER A 191 -27.83 25.15 10.64
C SER A 191 -28.13 24.03 11.64
N ASP A 192 -29.13 24.23 12.49
CA ASP A 192 -29.57 23.23 13.48
C ASP A 192 -29.98 21.91 12.81
N GLU A 193 -30.69 21.96 11.68
CA GLU A 193 -31.08 20.77 10.91
C GLU A 193 -29.85 19.98 10.41
N GLN A 194 -28.82 20.67 9.92
CA GLN A 194 -27.58 20.02 9.50
C GLN A 194 -26.85 19.38 10.69
N ARG A 195 -26.81 20.04 11.86
CA ARG A 195 -26.19 19.49 13.08
C ARG A 195 -26.93 18.24 13.58
N ASP A 196 -28.25 18.27 13.57
CA ASP A 196 -29.09 17.14 13.97
C ASP A 196 -28.89 15.93 13.05
N LEU A 197 -28.87 16.16 11.73
CA LEU A 197 -28.59 15.11 10.75
C LEU A 197 -27.21 14.48 10.96
N MET A 198 -26.17 15.30 11.13
CA MET A 198 -24.81 14.78 11.33
C MET A 198 -24.66 14.02 12.65
N THR A 199 -25.33 14.48 13.72
CA THR A 199 -25.39 13.76 15.00
C THR A 199 -26.08 12.41 14.84
N ALA A 200 -27.20 12.36 14.10
CA ALA A 200 -27.90 11.12 13.80
C ALA A 200 -27.04 10.15 12.97
N TRP A 201 -26.33 10.65 11.95
CA TRP A 201 -25.42 9.84 11.15
C TRP A 201 -24.21 9.35 11.94
N ARG A 202 -23.75 10.08 12.95
CA ARG A 202 -22.68 9.60 13.85
C ARG A 202 -23.15 8.43 14.70
N ALA A 203 -24.40 8.45 15.15
CA ALA A 203 -25.00 7.36 15.92
C ALA A 203 -25.37 6.15 15.04
N ASP A 204 -25.80 6.39 13.79
CA ASP A 204 -26.09 5.37 12.80
C ASP A 204 -25.61 5.79 11.41
N ALA A 205 -24.38 5.40 11.08
CA ALA A 205 -23.75 5.73 9.80
C ALA A 205 -24.51 5.19 8.58
N GLU A 206 -25.35 4.15 8.73
CA GLU A 206 -26.11 3.57 7.62
C GLU A 206 -27.21 4.53 7.15
N SER A 207 -27.78 5.30 8.09
CA SER A 207 -28.82 6.28 7.80
C SER A 207 -28.37 7.39 6.83
N ALA A 208 -27.07 7.72 6.79
CA ALA A 208 -26.49 8.67 5.83
C ALA A 208 -26.65 8.21 4.38
N GLY A 209 -26.81 6.91 4.14
CA GLY A 209 -27.05 6.35 2.80
C GLY A 209 -28.30 6.91 2.11
N LYS A 210 -29.30 7.38 2.87
CA LYS A 210 -30.50 8.03 2.32
C LYS A 210 -30.19 9.34 1.59
N PHE A 211 -29.08 9.98 1.96
CA PHE A 211 -28.65 11.26 1.42
C PHE A 211 -27.46 11.09 0.46
N GLY A 212 -26.51 10.21 0.79
CA GLY A 212 -25.28 10.07 0.03
C GLY A 212 -25.31 9.07 -1.12
N ASN A 213 -26.28 8.16 -1.20
CA ASN A 213 -26.32 7.16 -2.27
C ASN A 213 -26.81 7.79 -3.58
N GLY A 214 -26.03 7.64 -4.66
CA GLY A 214 -26.36 8.18 -5.99
C GLY A 214 -26.04 9.67 -6.17
N VAL A 215 -25.58 10.36 -5.13
CA VAL A 215 -25.12 11.76 -5.23
C VAL A 215 -23.77 11.81 -5.94
N ARG A 216 -23.60 12.81 -6.79
CA ARG A 216 -22.31 13.12 -7.43
C ARG A 216 -21.75 14.39 -6.80
N VAL A 217 -20.51 14.32 -6.32
CA VAL A 217 -19.80 15.50 -5.81
C VAL A 217 -19.20 16.25 -6.99
N GLU A 218 -19.54 17.53 -7.09
CA GLU A 218 -19.04 18.46 -8.10
C GLU A 218 -19.09 19.89 -7.58
N ALA A 219 -18.19 20.73 -8.06
CA ALA A 219 -18.14 22.15 -7.72
C ALA A 219 -17.46 22.94 -8.84
N ASP A 220 -17.92 24.17 -9.05
CA ASP A 220 -17.30 25.09 -10.00
C ASP A 220 -15.84 25.37 -9.63
N GLY A 221 -14.96 25.33 -10.63
CA GLY A 221 -13.52 25.55 -10.43
C GLY A 221 -12.73 24.33 -9.94
N VAL A 222 -13.38 23.20 -9.67
CA VAL A 222 -12.71 21.95 -9.28
C VAL A 222 -12.54 21.04 -10.50
N GLY A 223 -11.29 20.62 -10.76
CA GLY A 223 -10.95 19.72 -11.86
C GLY A 223 -11.55 18.33 -11.68
N ARG A 224 -11.74 17.59 -12.77
CA ARG A 224 -12.30 16.24 -12.74
C ARG A 224 -11.42 15.29 -11.91
N GLU A 225 -10.11 15.51 -11.97
CA GLU A 225 -9.07 14.80 -11.24
C GLU A 225 -9.16 15.00 -9.73
N ASP A 226 -9.74 16.10 -9.24
CA ASP A 226 -9.80 16.43 -7.81
C ASP A 226 -11.16 16.14 -7.17
N LEU A 227 -12.17 15.75 -7.96
CA LEU A 227 -13.51 15.47 -7.43
C LEU A 227 -13.49 14.40 -6.32
N LYS A 228 -12.55 13.45 -6.40
CA LYS A 228 -12.41 12.43 -5.37
C LYS A 228 -11.78 12.98 -4.08
N GLN A 229 -10.86 13.92 -4.20
CA GLN A 229 -10.28 14.64 -3.07
C GLN A 229 -11.34 15.54 -2.42
N LEU A 230 -12.20 16.18 -3.22
CA LEU A 230 -13.36 16.93 -2.71
C LEU A 230 -14.35 16.04 -1.96
N GLU A 231 -14.70 14.86 -2.50
CA GLU A 231 -15.56 13.89 -1.78
C GLU A 231 -14.93 13.46 -0.44
N ASP A 232 -13.62 13.19 -0.42
CA ASP A 232 -12.91 12.82 0.81
C ASP A 232 -12.84 13.98 1.81
N LEU A 233 -12.67 15.22 1.34
CA LEU A 233 -12.68 16.42 2.17
C LEU A 233 -13.99 16.57 2.94
N TYR A 234 -15.14 16.30 2.33
CA TYR A 234 -16.43 16.27 3.04
C TYR A 234 -16.52 15.14 4.07
N ALA A 235 -15.92 13.98 3.80
CA ALA A 235 -15.86 12.89 4.77
C ALA A 235 -14.98 13.25 5.98
N LYS A 236 -13.84 13.92 5.75
CA LYS A 236 -12.98 14.47 6.81
C LYS A 236 -13.73 15.54 7.62
N ALA A 237 -14.46 16.42 6.94
CA ALA A 237 -15.30 17.44 7.58
C ALA A 237 -16.35 16.81 8.50
N PHE A 238 -17.06 15.76 8.05
CA PHE A 238 -17.98 15.00 8.89
C PHE A 238 -17.31 14.53 10.20
N SER A 239 -16.10 13.98 10.10
CA SER A 239 -15.32 13.56 11.26
C SER A 239 -14.92 14.72 12.15
N TRP A 240 -14.58 15.87 11.59
CA TRP A 240 -14.29 17.08 12.35
C TRP A 240 -15.52 17.56 13.13
N PHE A 241 -16.69 17.62 12.50
CA PHE A 241 -17.93 18.12 13.10
C PHE A 241 -18.48 17.20 14.21
N THR A 242 -18.30 15.89 14.05
CA THR A 242 -18.94 14.87 14.91
C THR A 242 -17.97 14.11 15.81
N GLY A 243 -16.67 14.35 15.64
CA GLY A 243 -15.60 13.67 16.36
C GLY A 243 -15.48 14.15 17.80
N LYS A 244 -14.93 13.27 18.64
CA LYS A 244 -14.57 13.54 20.03
C LYS A 244 -13.05 13.57 20.19
N PRO A 245 -12.51 14.17 21.27
CA PRO A 245 -11.08 14.15 21.53
C PRO A 245 -10.45 12.75 21.48
N GLU A 246 -11.16 11.71 21.92
CA GLU A 246 -10.64 10.34 21.92
C GLU A 246 -10.49 9.76 20.50
N ASP A 247 -11.24 10.26 19.52
CA ASP A 247 -11.10 9.83 18.11
C ASP A 247 -9.74 10.24 17.53
N ASN A 248 -9.09 11.25 18.13
CA ASN A 248 -7.76 11.71 17.73
C ASN A 248 -6.65 10.75 18.16
N GLU A 249 -6.90 9.83 19.09
CA GLU A 249 -5.93 8.82 19.51
C GLU A 249 -5.82 7.67 18.49
N ILE A 250 -6.78 7.56 17.57
CA ILE A 250 -6.88 6.43 16.64
C ILE A 250 -6.11 6.74 15.35
N ILE A 251 -5.15 5.88 15.03
CA ILE A 251 -4.41 5.91 13.77
C ILE A 251 -4.46 4.55 13.04
N PRO A 252 -4.52 4.52 11.68
CA PRO A 252 -4.52 3.28 10.90
C PRO A 252 -3.30 2.40 11.17
N ILE A 253 -3.47 1.09 11.37
CA ILE A 253 -2.32 0.16 11.49
C ILE A 253 -1.38 0.30 10.28
N GLY A 254 -0.09 0.41 10.57
CA GLY A 254 0.98 0.73 9.61
C GLY A 254 1.31 2.21 9.50
N GLN A 255 0.90 3.04 10.47
CA GLN A 255 1.44 4.37 10.71
C GLN A 255 2.19 4.42 12.05
N PRO A 256 3.31 5.19 12.15
CA PRO A 256 3.95 5.97 11.06
C PRO A 256 4.56 5.09 9.93
N ALA A 257 5.07 5.73 8.86
CA ALA A 257 5.79 5.11 7.74
C ALA A 257 4.93 4.34 6.72
N GLN A 258 4.05 5.07 6.01
CA GLN A 258 3.25 4.53 4.89
C GLN A 258 3.96 4.53 3.53
N PHE A 259 5.18 4.01 3.49
CA PHE A 259 5.92 3.83 2.24
C PHE A 259 5.64 2.46 1.62
N PHE A 260 5.34 1.46 2.45
CA PHE A 260 5.50 0.04 2.10
C PHE A 260 4.33 -0.65 1.38
N GLY A 261 3.64 0.05 0.46
CA GLY A 261 2.78 -0.55 -0.58
C GLY A 261 1.51 -1.31 -0.15
N PHE A 262 1.31 -1.69 1.12
CA PHE A 262 0.15 -2.52 1.52
C PHE A 262 -1.20 -1.88 1.20
N VAL A 263 -1.28 -0.54 1.22
CA VAL A 263 -2.51 0.24 1.04
C VAL A 263 -3.21 -0.10 -0.28
N SER A 264 -2.45 -0.47 -1.31
CA SER A 264 -2.93 -0.76 -2.65
C SER A 264 -3.36 -2.21 -2.83
N ILE A 265 -3.10 -3.12 -1.88
CA ILE A 265 -3.37 -4.57 -2.03
C ILE A 265 -4.86 -4.92 -1.79
N ARG A 266 -5.41 -5.79 -2.64
CA ARG A 266 -6.76 -6.39 -2.58
C ARG A 266 -6.70 -7.87 -2.89
N HIS A 267 -7.66 -8.64 -2.38
CA HIS A 267 -7.79 -10.04 -2.76
C HIS A 267 -8.42 -10.16 -4.16
N LYS A 268 -7.97 -11.13 -4.97
CA LYS A 268 -8.48 -11.37 -6.35
C LYS A 268 -9.98 -11.63 -6.43
N SER A 269 -10.59 -12.09 -5.35
CA SER A 269 -12.05 -12.26 -5.24
C SER A 269 -12.83 -10.94 -5.16
N GLY A 270 -12.16 -9.78 -5.18
CA GLY A 270 -12.76 -8.46 -5.02
C GLY A 270 -12.99 -8.05 -3.56
N HIS A 271 -12.62 -8.91 -2.60
CA HIS A 271 -12.69 -8.57 -1.17
C HIS A 271 -11.47 -7.78 -0.71
N ALA A 272 -11.64 -7.00 0.35
CA ALA A 272 -10.53 -6.29 0.99
C ALA A 272 -9.48 -7.28 1.50
N ALA A 273 -8.20 -6.96 1.32
CA ALA A 273 -7.12 -7.74 1.90
C ALA A 273 -7.11 -7.52 3.43
N SER A 274 -7.09 -8.61 4.20
CA SER A 274 -6.98 -8.56 5.66
C SER A 274 -5.51 -8.46 6.05
N ARG A 275 -5.16 -7.41 6.81
CA ARG A 275 -3.79 -7.18 7.26
C ARG A 275 -3.36 -8.28 8.21
N GLY A 276 -4.20 -8.62 9.19
CA GLY A 276 -3.93 -9.69 10.14
C GLY A 276 -3.74 -11.05 9.47
N THR A 277 -4.53 -11.35 8.43
CA THR A 277 -4.40 -12.62 7.67
C THR A 277 -3.08 -12.66 6.91
N ILE A 278 -2.75 -11.60 6.16
CA ILE A 278 -1.48 -11.51 5.43
C ILE A 278 -0.30 -11.61 6.39
N ALA A 279 -0.34 -10.89 7.51
CA ALA A 279 0.71 -10.93 8.51
C ALA A 279 0.94 -12.36 9.04
N LYS A 280 -0.14 -13.05 9.42
CA LYS A 280 -0.10 -14.43 9.92
C LYS A 280 0.47 -15.40 8.89
N ASP A 281 -0.01 -15.32 7.66
CA ASP A 281 0.39 -16.25 6.59
C ASP A 281 1.85 -16.00 6.17
N PHE A 282 2.27 -14.73 6.06
CA PHE A 282 3.66 -14.38 5.80
C PHE A 282 4.58 -14.85 6.94
N PHE A 283 4.20 -14.61 8.20
CA PHE A 283 4.95 -15.10 9.37
C PHE A 283 5.16 -16.61 9.34
N ALA A 284 4.16 -17.37 8.90
CA ALA A 284 4.24 -18.82 8.82
C ALA A 284 5.28 -19.32 7.79
N LEU A 285 5.60 -18.49 6.79
CA LEU A 285 6.62 -18.78 5.77
C LEU A 285 8.04 -18.42 6.21
N LEU A 286 8.19 -17.64 7.28
CA LEU A 286 9.50 -17.22 7.80
C LEU A 286 10.10 -18.22 8.80
N GLU A 287 11.42 -18.37 8.75
CA GLU A 287 12.25 -19.07 9.74
C GLU A 287 12.52 -18.20 10.98
N ASP A 288 13.04 -18.80 12.05
CA ASP A 288 13.21 -18.13 13.35
C ASP A 288 14.10 -16.87 13.27
N GLU A 289 15.18 -16.91 12.49
CA GLU A 289 16.06 -15.74 12.29
C GLU A 289 15.34 -14.58 11.57
N GLN A 290 14.53 -14.90 10.57
CA GLN A 290 13.73 -13.92 9.83
C GLN A 290 12.60 -13.35 10.71
N ARG A 291 11.99 -14.17 11.57
CA ARG A 291 11.01 -13.72 12.56
C ARG A 291 11.65 -12.82 13.62
N SER A 292 12.87 -13.14 14.06
CA SER A 292 13.65 -12.29 14.97
C SER A 292 13.87 -10.91 14.37
N SER A 293 14.17 -10.82 13.07
CA SER A 293 14.32 -9.53 12.38
C SER A 293 13.05 -8.67 12.45
N ILE A 294 11.85 -9.27 12.48
CA ILE A 294 10.60 -8.53 12.70
C ILE A 294 10.48 -8.09 14.15
N THR A 295 10.75 -8.98 15.10
CA THR A 295 10.66 -8.66 16.54
C THR A 295 11.62 -7.53 16.92
N GLU A 296 12.89 -7.60 16.50
CA GLU A 296 13.89 -6.55 16.72
C GLU A 296 13.45 -5.20 16.14
N ALA A 297 12.85 -5.23 14.96
CA ALA A 297 12.34 -4.02 14.32
C ALA A 297 11.14 -3.44 15.08
N VAL A 298 10.21 -4.28 15.56
CA VAL A 298 9.11 -3.84 16.43
C VAL A 298 9.66 -3.20 17.70
N ASP A 299 10.61 -3.83 18.39
CA ASP A 299 11.20 -3.31 19.62
C ASP A 299 11.86 -1.94 19.41
N ALA A 300 12.53 -1.74 18.26
CA ALA A 300 13.13 -0.47 17.88
C ALA A 300 12.08 0.59 17.47
N GLU A 301 10.99 0.19 16.83
CA GLU A 301 9.95 1.10 16.33
C GLU A 301 9.04 1.60 17.46
N VAL A 302 8.77 0.79 18.50
CA VAL A 302 7.89 1.15 19.63
C VAL A 302 8.15 2.54 20.23
N PRO A 303 9.38 2.92 20.63
CA PRO A 303 9.64 4.26 21.17
C PRO A 303 9.42 5.36 20.12
N VAL A 304 9.77 5.12 18.85
CA VAL A 304 9.59 6.07 17.74
C VAL A 304 8.11 6.35 17.49
N VAL A 305 7.28 5.29 17.44
CA VAL A 305 5.83 5.42 17.27
C VAL A 305 5.19 6.15 18.44
N ARG A 306 5.65 5.91 19.67
CA ARG A 306 5.14 6.60 20.85
C ARG A 306 5.41 8.11 20.77
N GLU A 307 6.64 8.50 20.47
CA GLU A 307 7.00 9.92 20.33
C GLU A 307 6.26 10.58 19.15
N PHE A 308 6.06 9.84 18.04
CA PHE A 308 5.27 10.32 16.91
C PHE A 308 3.83 10.62 17.33
N LEU A 309 3.21 9.73 18.11
CA LEU A 309 1.85 9.89 18.62
C LEU A 309 1.72 11.08 19.57
N GLU A 310 2.71 11.31 20.43
CA GLU A 310 2.76 12.48 21.33
C GLU A 310 2.82 13.80 20.53
N ASN A 311 3.72 13.89 19.54
CA ASN A 311 3.79 15.06 18.67
C ASN A 311 2.51 15.26 17.84
N ARG A 312 1.93 14.17 17.35
CA ARG A 312 0.65 14.19 16.61
C ARG A 312 -0.49 14.69 17.49
N HIS A 313 -0.54 14.30 18.75
CA HIS A 313 -1.55 14.78 19.69
C HIS A 313 -1.46 16.31 19.85
N LEU A 314 -0.26 16.82 20.15
CA LEU A 314 -0.01 18.26 20.27
C LEU A 314 -0.32 19.03 18.98
N PHE A 315 -0.08 18.39 17.83
CA PHE A 315 -0.41 18.95 16.52
C PHE A 315 -1.93 19.09 16.32
N LEU A 316 -2.70 18.06 16.69
CA LEU A 316 -4.15 18.09 16.61
C LEU A 316 -4.77 19.09 17.59
N GLU A 317 -4.19 19.27 18.77
CA GLU A 317 -4.58 20.35 19.69
C GLU A 317 -4.41 21.72 19.05
N GLN A 318 -3.31 21.95 18.33
CA GLN A 318 -3.11 23.21 17.60
C GLN A 318 -4.09 23.39 16.45
N LEU A 319 -4.41 22.34 15.70
CA LEU A 319 -5.46 22.43 14.68
C LEU A 319 -6.82 22.76 15.32
N ALA A 320 -7.14 22.21 16.48
CA ALA A 320 -8.40 22.48 17.18
C ALA A 320 -8.54 23.96 17.60
N VAL A 321 -7.44 24.70 17.77
CA VAL A 321 -7.47 26.16 18.04
C VAL A 321 -8.15 26.92 16.91
N LEU A 322 -8.04 26.46 15.65
CA LEU A 322 -8.75 27.06 14.50
C LEU A 322 -10.28 26.98 14.66
N ARG A 323 -10.80 26.07 15.49
CA ARG A 323 -12.24 25.96 15.77
C ARG A 323 -12.72 27.01 16.77
N SER A 324 -11.91 27.33 17.79
CA SER A 324 -12.35 28.11 18.95
C SER A 324 -11.81 29.53 18.96
N ASP A 325 -10.55 29.72 18.58
CA ASP A 325 -9.87 31.01 18.56
C ASP A 325 -8.81 31.05 17.44
N PRO A 326 -9.23 31.29 16.19
CA PRO A 326 -8.30 31.35 15.05
C PRO A 326 -7.16 32.36 15.22
N ALA A 327 -7.34 33.40 16.04
CA ALA A 327 -6.31 34.40 16.30
C ALA A 327 -5.18 33.89 17.21
N ALA A 328 -5.44 32.84 18.01
CA ALA A 328 -4.46 32.18 18.87
C ALA A 328 -3.74 31.01 18.18
N PHE A 329 -4.04 30.73 16.90
CA PHE A 329 -3.41 29.63 16.16
C PHE A 329 -1.90 29.88 15.98
N ASP A 330 -1.07 28.94 16.45
CA ASP A 330 0.39 29.02 16.39
C ASP A 330 0.93 28.19 15.20
N GLU A 331 1.06 28.84 14.05
CA GLU A 331 1.60 28.24 12.83
C GLU A 331 3.06 27.76 13.01
N GLU A 332 3.87 28.47 13.79
CA GLU A 332 5.26 28.08 14.03
C GLU A 332 5.34 26.79 14.85
N ARG A 333 4.47 26.63 15.85
CA ARG A 333 4.35 25.38 16.61
C ARG A 333 3.88 24.23 15.73
N VAL A 334 2.92 24.46 14.83
CA VAL A 334 2.50 23.46 13.84
C VAL A 334 3.68 23.03 12.97
N HIS A 335 4.50 23.96 12.47
CA HIS A 335 5.68 23.64 11.68
C HIS A 335 6.71 22.82 12.47
N ARG A 336 7.03 23.21 13.71
CA ARG A 336 7.98 22.47 14.57
C ARG A 336 7.51 21.04 14.85
N LEU A 337 6.24 20.86 15.21
CA LEU A 337 5.64 19.55 15.47
C LEU A 337 5.62 18.69 14.20
N SER A 338 5.33 19.29 13.05
CA SER A 338 5.35 18.60 11.75
C SER A 338 6.74 18.10 11.40
N ALA A 339 7.78 18.93 11.56
CA ALA A 339 9.15 18.53 11.31
C ALA A 339 9.59 17.38 12.25
N ALA A 340 9.20 17.42 13.53
CA ALA A 340 9.45 16.33 14.46
C ALA A 340 8.78 15.01 14.03
N MET A 341 7.48 15.06 13.69
CA MET A 341 6.76 13.90 13.16
C MET A 341 7.40 13.36 11.88
N GLY A 342 7.87 14.24 10.98
CA GLY A 342 8.53 13.85 9.73
C GLY A 342 9.83 13.08 9.96
N ARG A 343 10.67 13.51 10.90
CA ARG A 343 11.89 12.78 11.28
C ARG A 343 11.58 11.41 11.87
N LEU A 344 10.60 11.34 12.79
CA LEU A 344 10.17 10.08 13.41
C LEU A 344 9.58 9.11 12.38
N GLU A 345 8.84 9.62 11.39
CA GLU A 345 8.33 8.82 10.29
C GLU A 345 9.46 8.26 9.39
N MET A 346 10.54 9.02 9.16
CA MET A 346 11.72 8.50 8.47
C MET A 346 12.51 7.48 9.30
N GLU A 347 12.57 7.66 10.61
CA GLU A 347 13.23 6.71 11.50
C GLU A 347 12.51 5.36 11.52
N ALA A 348 11.17 5.37 11.65
CA ALA A 348 10.34 4.17 11.50
C ALA A 348 10.53 3.51 10.12
N ALA A 349 10.55 4.31 9.04
CA ALA A 349 10.78 3.80 7.69
C ALA A 349 12.17 3.15 7.53
N CYS A 350 13.22 3.69 8.16
CA CYS A 350 14.55 3.07 8.14
C CYS A 350 14.56 1.72 8.86
N ILE A 351 13.96 1.65 10.05
CA ILE A 351 13.86 0.41 10.85
C ILE A 351 13.18 -0.69 10.04
N GLU A 352 12.05 -0.36 9.40
CA GLU A 352 11.32 -1.30 8.55
C GLU A 352 12.12 -1.73 7.32
N ALA A 353 12.74 -0.78 6.59
CA ALA A 353 13.50 -1.07 5.40
C ALA A 353 14.72 -1.98 5.68
N GLU A 354 15.42 -1.74 6.79
CA GLU A 354 16.54 -2.56 7.26
C GLU A 354 16.07 -3.99 7.59
N ALA A 355 14.94 -4.13 8.29
CA ALA A 355 14.35 -5.43 8.61
C ALA A 355 13.94 -6.20 7.34
N TYR A 356 13.28 -5.53 6.40
CA TYR A 356 12.88 -6.13 5.13
C TYR A 356 14.05 -6.54 4.27
N ARG A 357 15.14 -5.76 4.27
CA ARG A 357 16.37 -6.14 3.58
C ARG A 357 16.99 -7.40 4.16
N LYS A 358 17.06 -7.51 5.50
CA LYS A 358 17.57 -8.72 6.18
C LYS A 358 16.75 -9.95 5.82
N ILE A 359 15.42 -9.86 5.93
CA ILE A 359 14.50 -10.95 5.58
C ILE A 359 14.68 -11.32 4.11
N ARG A 360 14.62 -10.34 3.21
CA ARG A 360 14.78 -10.56 1.76
C ARG A 360 16.11 -11.22 1.42
N ALA A 361 17.20 -10.87 2.12
CA ALA A 361 18.53 -11.44 1.91
C ALA A 361 18.61 -12.94 2.22
N SER A 362 17.84 -13.37 3.23
CA SER A 362 17.96 -14.70 3.83
C SER A 362 16.86 -15.66 3.42
N LEU A 363 15.86 -15.21 2.65
CA LEU A 363 14.85 -16.10 2.08
C LEU A 363 15.51 -17.13 1.16
N SER A 364 15.26 -18.42 1.44
CA SER A 364 15.61 -19.48 0.50
C SER A 364 14.74 -19.39 -0.76
N ASP A 365 15.19 -20.04 -1.84
CA ASP A 365 14.43 -20.10 -3.09
C ASP A 365 13.01 -20.68 -2.87
N ASP A 366 12.89 -21.72 -2.05
CA ASP A 366 11.60 -22.35 -1.72
C ASP A 366 10.68 -21.40 -0.91
N GLN A 367 11.24 -20.64 0.05
CA GLN A 367 10.47 -19.64 0.79
C GLN A 367 10.01 -18.52 -0.13
N MET A 368 10.89 -18.04 -1.00
CA MET A 368 10.56 -16.99 -1.95
C MET A 368 9.46 -17.43 -2.92
N ASP A 369 9.53 -18.66 -3.44
CA ASP A 369 8.46 -19.23 -4.27
C ASP A 369 7.13 -19.30 -3.53
N ALA A 370 7.12 -19.70 -2.25
CA ALA A 370 5.92 -19.75 -1.43
C ALA A 370 5.34 -18.35 -1.15
N VAL A 371 6.19 -17.38 -0.84
CA VAL A 371 5.80 -15.98 -0.60
C VAL A 371 5.24 -15.34 -1.88
N MET A 372 5.83 -15.62 -3.04
CA MET A 372 5.32 -15.16 -4.34
C MET A 372 4.03 -15.87 -4.76
N ALA A 373 3.87 -17.15 -4.42
CA ALA A 373 2.61 -17.87 -4.61
C ALA A 373 1.48 -17.20 -3.80
N MET A 374 1.75 -16.82 -2.54
CA MET A 374 0.82 -16.04 -1.71
C MET A 374 0.51 -14.67 -2.33
N ARG A 375 1.51 -13.93 -2.86
CA ARG A 375 1.27 -12.67 -3.61
C ARG A 375 0.33 -12.86 -4.79
N GLY A 376 0.37 -14.03 -5.40
CA GLY A 376 -0.54 -14.45 -6.46
C GLY A 376 -2.02 -14.42 -6.09
N ASP A 377 -2.43 -14.36 -4.83
CA ASP A 377 -3.85 -14.23 -4.44
C ASP A 377 -4.35 -12.78 -4.39
N TYR A 378 -3.44 -11.83 -4.60
CA TYR A 378 -3.71 -10.42 -4.45
C TYR A 378 -3.47 -9.61 -5.74
N VAL A 379 -4.17 -8.48 -5.86
CA VAL A 379 -4.07 -7.50 -6.95
C VAL A 379 -4.00 -6.09 -6.36
N LEU A 380 -3.69 -5.10 -7.20
CA LEU A 380 -3.73 -3.69 -6.81
C LEU A 380 -5.14 -3.12 -7.03
N ASP A 381 -5.64 -2.30 -6.10
CA ASP A 381 -6.93 -1.61 -6.25
C ASP A 381 -6.82 -0.40 -7.18
N GLU A 382 -6.98 -0.60 -8.49
CA GLU A 382 -6.94 0.49 -9.48
C GLU A 382 -8.05 1.54 -9.29
N THR A 383 -9.13 1.21 -8.57
CA THR A 383 -10.25 2.15 -8.36
C THR A 383 -10.00 3.15 -7.23
N GLN A 384 -9.02 2.88 -6.35
CA GLN A 384 -8.75 3.68 -5.16
C GLN A 384 -7.36 4.27 -5.12
N VAL A 385 -6.50 4.03 -6.10
CA VAL A 385 -5.11 4.52 -6.14
C VAL A 385 -4.92 5.49 -7.29
N ALA A 386 -4.09 6.53 -7.08
CA ALA A 386 -3.60 7.31 -8.21
C ALA A 386 -2.85 6.39 -9.17
N THR A 387 -3.14 6.49 -10.47
CA THR A 387 -2.48 5.68 -11.50
C THR A 387 -1.44 6.54 -12.18
N LEU A 388 -0.19 6.11 -12.14
CA LEU A 388 0.83 6.66 -13.03
C LEU A 388 0.46 6.35 -14.46
N ASP A 389 0.77 7.27 -15.37
CA ASP A 389 0.69 6.93 -16.79
C ASP A 389 1.70 5.83 -17.13
N LEU A 390 1.51 5.17 -18.28
CA LEU A 390 2.34 4.01 -18.68
C LEU A 390 3.84 4.37 -18.75
N LYS A 391 4.18 5.62 -19.09
CA LYS A 391 5.56 6.07 -19.24
C LYS A 391 6.22 6.31 -17.89
N GLN A 392 5.52 7.00 -16.98
CA GLN A 392 5.95 7.21 -15.61
C GLN A 392 6.15 5.87 -14.90
N ARG A 393 5.14 4.99 -14.99
CA ARG A 393 5.18 3.65 -14.41
C ARG A 393 6.36 2.82 -14.91
N GLY A 394 6.62 2.85 -16.22
CA GLY A 394 7.76 2.15 -16.80
C GLY A 394 9.12 2.70 -16.36
N ALA A 395 9.24 4.02 -16.18
CA ALA A 395 10.45 4.66 -15.68
C ALA A 395 10.74 4.29 -14.22
N THR A 396 9.71 4.30 -13.36
CA THR A 396 9.79 3.82 -11.98
C THR A 396 10.29 2.37 -11.94
N LEU A 397 9.67 1.47 -12.72
CA LEU A 397 10.03 0.05 -12.72
C LEU A 397 11.46 -0.20 -13.22
N ALA A 398 12.01 0.69 -14.05
CA ALA A 398 13.39 0.56 -14.52
C ALA A 398 14.42 0.72 -13.40
N ILE A 399 14.07 1.31 -12.26
CA ILE A 399 14.95 1.40 -11.08
C ILE A 399 15.35 0.00 -10.60
N LEU A 400 14.42 -0.96 -10.61
CA LEU A 400 14.68 -2.38 -10.30
C LEU A 400 15.80 -2.99 -11.15
N CYS A 401 15.91 -2.53 -12.39
CA CYS A 401 16.91 -3.01 -13.34
C CYS A 401 18.23 -2.25 -13.19
N SER A 402 18.17 -0.97 -12.82
CA SER A 402 19.32 -0.05 -12.76
C SER A 402 20.39 -0.43 -11.72
N GLY A 403 20.01 -1.17 -10.67
CA GLY A 403 20.94 -1.68 -9.67
C GLY A 403 21.94 -2.68 -10.24
N CYS A 404 21.55 -3.42 -11.28
CA CYS A 404 22.39 -4.45 -11.89
C CYS A 404 22.77 -4.15 -13.35
N HIS A 405 22.00 -3.33 -14.04
CA HIS A 405 22.16 -3.06 -15.46
C HIS A 405 22.42 -1.59 -15.75
N GLY A 406 23.26 -1.29 -16.75
CA GLY A 406 23.18 -0.01 -17.44
C GLY A 406 21.89 0.07 -18.26
N LEU A 407 21.01 0.99 -17.90
CA LEU A 407 19.75 1.24 -18.61
C LEU A 407 20.00 1.83 -20.01
N PRO A 408 19.00 1.83 -20.91
CA PRO A 408 19.12 2.51 -22.19
C PRO A 408 19.66 3.94 -22.11
N GLY A 409 20.68 4.26 -22.92
CA GLY A 409 21.41 5.52 -22.91
C GLY A 409 22.42 5.66 -21.78
N GLN A 410 22.58 4.65 -20.92
CA GLN A 410 23.50 4.63 -19.79
C GLN A 410 24.45 3.43 -19.91
N HIS A 411 25.59 3.64 -20.58
CA HIS A 411 26.64 2.62 -20.60
C HIS A 411 27.41 2.60 -19.28
N ARG A 412 27.29 1.50 -18.52
CA ARG A 412 28.00 1.31 -17.24
C ARG A 412 28.96 0.13 -17.33
N VAL A 413 30.17 0.30 -16.80
CA VAL A 413 31.25 -0.71 -16.79
C VAL A 413 31.33 -1.38 -15.42
N GLY A 414 31.62 -2.69 -15.38
CA GLY A 414 31.79 -3.43 -14.13
C GLY A 414 30.49 -3.76 -13.39
N MET A 415 29.34 -3.61 -14.05
CA MET A 415 28.03 -3.94 -13.49
C MET A 415 27.87 -5.47 -13.30
N PRO A 416 27.07 -5.92 -12.31
CA PRO A 416 26.83 -7.34 -12.08
C PRO A 416 25.97 -8.01 -13.17
N ALA A 417 25.36 -7.23 -14.08
CA ALA A 417 24.58 -7.71 -15.21
C ALA A 417 24.91 -6.91 -16.51
N PRO A 418 24.59 -7.42 -17.72
CA PRO A 418 24.98 -6.77 -18.98
C PRO A 418 24.20 -5.49 -19.23
N ASN A 419 24.80 -4.51 -19.92
CA ASN A 419 24.09 -3.31 -20.36
C ASN A 419 22.87 -3.66 -21.23
N LEU A 420 21.77 -2.93 -21.03
CA LEU A 420 20.49 -3.10 -21.73
C LEU A 420 20.38 -2.24 -22.99
N ASP A 421 21.43 -1.50 -23.36
CA ASP A 421 21.47 -0.78 -24.63
C ASP A 421 21.43 -1.74 -25.83
N GLY A 422 20.48 -1.49 -26.75
CA GLY A 422 20.40 -2.19 -28.03
C GLY A 422 20.18 -3.71 -27.94
N PHE A 423 19.57 -4.20 -26.85
CA PHE A 423 19.34 -5.64 -26.67
C PHE A 423 18.15 -6.18 -27.46
N TRP A 424 17.25 -5.32 -27.94
CA TRP A 424 16.10 -5.72 -28.76
C TRP A 424 16.57 -6.44 -30.02
N ASP A 425 15.87 -7.52 -30.37
CA ASP A 425 16.16 -8.38 -31.52
C ASP A 425 17.56 -9.03 -31.51
N ARG A 426 18.33 -8.86 -30.43
CA ARG A 426 19.60 -9.53 -30.20
C ARG A 426 19.35 -10.97 -29.70
N PRO A 427 20.16 -11.96 -30.12
CA PRO A 427 20.08 -13.31 -29.55
C PRO A 427 20.23 -13.30 -28.03
N ILE A 428 19.49 -14.17 -27.34
CA ILE A 428 19.61 -14.34 -25.89
C ILE A 428 21.05 -14.72 -25.52
N ALA A 429 21.55 -14.18 -24.40
CA ALA A 429 22.89 -14.44 -23.87
C ALA A 429 24.06 -14.11 -24.84
N SER A 430 23.90 -13.10 -25.70
CA SER A 430 24.93 -12.68 -26.67
C SER A 430 25.47 -11.25 -26.49
N GLY A 431 25.18 -10.61 -25.34
CA GLY A 431 25.75 -9.31 -25.04
C GLY A 431 27.29 -9.36 -24.97
N PRO A 432 27.99 -8.36 -25.50
CA PRO A 432 29.45 -8.36 -25.51
C PRO A 432 30.00 -8.31 -24.09
N SER A 433 31.09 -9.05 -23.86
CA SER A 433 31.91 -8.96 -22.65
C SER A 433 31.19 -9.27 -21.32
N PHE A 434 30.12 -10.07 -21.34
CA PHE A 434 29.44 -10.56 -20.13
C PHE A 434 29.39 -12.09 -20.08
N ASP A 435 29.71 -12.69 -18.93
CA ASP A 435 29.63 -14.14 -18.73
C ASP A 435 28.24 -14.59 -18.23
N TYR A 436 27.38 -14.91 -19.20
CA TYR A 436 26.05 -15.44 -18.95
C TYR A 436 26.06 -16.82 -18.27
N SER A 437 24.98 -17.14 -17.55
CA SER A 437 24.78 -18.48 -17.03
C SER A 437 24.63 -19.51 -18.15
N ASP A 438 25.01 -20.76 -17.87
CA ASP A 438 24.82 -21.86 -18.82
C ASP A 438 23.34 -22.08 -19.14
N ALA A 439 22.46 -21.89 -18.14
CA ALA A 439 21.01 -21.93 -18.32
C ALA A 439 20.50 -20.94 -19.38
N LEU A 440 20.93 -19.68 -19.31
CA LEU A 440 20.45 -18.66 -20.25
C LEU A 440 21.10 -18.83 -21.63
N LYS A 441 22.37 -19.29 -21.68
CA LYS A 441 23.03 -19.71 -22.93
C LYS A 441 22.26 -20.84 -23.61
N GLU A 442 21.78 -21.83 -22.84
CA GLU A 442 21.02 -22.96 -23.38
C GLU A 442 19.64 -22.57 -23.90
N VAL A 443 18.94 -21.66 -23.22
CA VAL A 443 17.68 -21.09 -23.76
C VAL A 443 17.93 -20.40 -25.11
N GLY A 444 19.01 -19.61 -25.21
CA GLY A 444 19.39 -18.96 -26.47
C GLY A 444 19.70 -19.95 -27.60
N ARG A 445 20.37 -21.07 -27.29
CA ARG A 445 20.69 -22.12 -28.28
C ARG A 445 19.48 -22.93 -28.72
N SER A 446 18.64 -23.33 -27.77
CA SER A 446 17.54 -24.28 -28.00
C SER A 446 16.34 -23.64 -28.70
N GLN A 447 16.08 -22.36 -28.48
CA GLN A 447 14.93 -21.68 -29.08
C GLN A 447 15.32 -20.75 -30.23
N GLY A 448 16.62 -20.41 -30.39
CA GLY A 448 17.08 -19.44 -31.40
C GLY A 448 16.43 -18.07 -31.25
N GLU A 449 15.84 -17.81 -30.09
CA GLU A 449 14.98 -16.67 -29.86
C GLU A 449 15.79 -15.41 -29.61
N LYS A 450 15.31 -14.32 -30.22
CA LYS A 450 15.80 -12.97 -30.00
C LYS A 450 14.96 -12.34 -28.90
N TRP A 451 15.49 -11.32 -28.23
CA TRP A 451 14.69 -10.54 -27.30
C TRP A 451 13.59 -9.77 -28.05
N THR A 452 12.38 -10.32 -28.07
CA THR A 452 11.13 -9.65 -28.49
C THR A 452 10.34 -9.17 -27.27
N PRO A 453 9.36 -8.26 -27.44
CA PRO A 453 8.50 -7.84 -26.34
C PRO A 453 7.78 -9.02 -25.65
N GLU A 454 7.29 -9.98 -26.42
CA GLU A 454 6.55 -11.16 -25.92
C GLU A 454 7.47 -12.09 -25.12
N LEU A 455 8.71 -12.23 -25.57
CA LEU A 455 9.68 -13.04 -24.86
C LEU A 455 10.16 -12.38 -23.58
N LEU A 456 10.40 -11.06 -23.64
CA LEU A 456 10.78 -10.30 -22.47
C LEU A 456 9.65 -10.29 -21.43
N ASP A 457 8.37 -10.23 -21.84
CA ASP A 457 7.23 -10.39 -20.95
C ASP A 457 7.28 -11.74 -20.19
N ARG A 458 7.49 -12.85 -20.91
CA ARG A 458 7.62 -14.18 -20.32
C ARG A 458 8.81 -14.29 -19.37
N PHE A 459 9.95 -13.72 -19.74
CA PHE A 459 11.16 -13.72 -18.91
C PHE A 459 10.95 -12.88 -17.64
N LEU A 460 10.42 -11.67 -17.78
CA LEU A 460 10.15 -10.76 -16.67
C LEU A 460 9.04 -11.28 -15.75
N ALA A 461 8.16 -12.17 -16.20
CA ALA A 461 7.18 -12.82 -15.33
C ALA A 461 7.82 -13.77 -14.29
N GLY A 462 9.04 -14.25 -14.55
CA GLY A 462 9.78 -15.11 -13.64
C GLY A 462 11.08 -15.63 -14.26
N PRO A 463 12.22 -14.93 -14.11
CA PRO A 463 13.48 -15.30 -14.74
C PRO A 463 13.97 -16.71 -14.40
N LYS A 464 13.90 -17.12 -13.12
CA LYS A 464 14.30 -18.48 -12.68
C LYS A 464 13.38 -19.58 -13.24
N LYS A 465 12.10 -19.28 -13.48
CA LYS A 465 11.15 -20.22 -14.11
C LYS A 465 11.38 -20.31 -15.61
N PHE A 466 11.71 -19.20 -16.24
CA PHE A 466 12.00 -19.13 -17.67
C PHE A 466 13.34 -19.79 -18.03
N ALA A 467 14.38 -19.56 -17.22
CA ALA A 467 15.71 -20.14 -17.38
C ALA A 467 16.22 -20.69 -16.03
N PRO A 468 15.85 -21.93 -15.65
CA PRO A 468 16.31 -22.56 -14.41
C PRO A 468 17.84 -22.62 -14.33
N GLY A 469 18.43 -21.99 -13.31
CA GLY A 469 19.88 -21.80 -13.18
C GLY A 469 20.40 -20.48 -13.78
N THR A 470 19.53 -19.53 -14.12
CA THR A 470 19.94 -18.16 -14.43
C THR A 470 20.65 -17.50 -13.24
N LYS A 471 21.71 -16.72 -13.52
CA LYS A 471 22.42 -15.90 -12.51
C LYS A 471 21.66 -14.62 -12.15
N MET A 472 20.54 -14.33 -12.82
CA MET A 472 19.72 -13.15 -12.54
C MET A 472 18.82 -13.43 -11.33
N GLU A 473 19.22 -12.92 -10.16
CA GLU A 473 18.47 -13.01 -8.89
C GLU A 473 17.28 -12.04 -8.83
N PHE A 474 16.49 -12.01 -9.92
CA PHE A 474 15.26 -11.24 -10.01
C PHE A 474 14.07 -12.19 -9.99
N GLN A 475 13.10 -11.90 -9.12
CA GLN A 475 11.93 -12.76 -8.88
C GLN A 475 10.87 -12.65 -9.99
N GLY A 476 10.89 -11.54 -10.73
CA GLY A 476 9.91 -11.23 -11.76
C GLY A 476 8.83 -10.24 -11.31
N LEU A 477 8.15 -9.67 -12.29
CA LEU A 477 7.02 -8.77 -12.12
C LEU A 477 5.73 -9.57 -12.40
N LEU A 478 4.95 -9.85 -11.36
CA LEU A 478 3.73 -10.66 -11.49
C LEU A 478 2.63 -9.93 -12.27
N ASN A 479 2.56 -8.62 -12.13
CA ASN A 479 1.55 -7.81 -12.80
C ASN A 479 1.90 -7.62 -14.30
N PRO A 480 1.03 -8.06 -15.23
CA PRO A 480 1.23 -7.86 -16.66
C PRO A 480 1.35 -6.39 -17.08
N GLU A 481 0.64 -5.47 -16.40
CA GLU A 481 0.74 -4.05 -16.72
C GLU A 481 2.12 -3.46 -16.38
N ASP A 482 2.71 -3.90 -15.27
CA ASP A 482 4.06 -3.48 -14.87
C ASP A 482 5.09 -3.99 -15.89
N ARG A 483 4.95 -5.25 -16.31
CA ARG A 483 5.81 -5.79 -17.39
C ARG A 483 5.64 -5.01 -18.67
N GLN A 484 4.42 -4.71 -19.08
CA GLN A 484 4.16 -3.91 -20.28
C GLN A 484 4.76 -2.51 -20.16
N ALA A 485 4.57 -1.82 -19.04
CA ALA A 485 5.11 -0.49 -18.80
C ALA A 485 6.65 -0.48 -18.86
N LEU A 486 7.30 -1.45 -18.21
CA LEU A 486 8.76 -1.61 -18.28
C LEU A 486 9.24 -1.94 -19.70
N ILE A 487 8.54 -2.82 -20.42
CA ILE A 487 8.84 -3.15 -21.82
C ILE A 487 8.76 -1.90 -22.70
N GLU A 488 7.69 -1.10 -22.57
CA GLU A 488 7.54 0.15 -23.32
C GLU A 488 8.62 1.17 -22.97
N HIS A 489 8.98 1.28 -21.68
CA HIS A 489 10.09 2.13 -21.25
C HIS A 489 11.41 1.67 -21.90
N LEU A 490 11.71 0.38 -21.88
CA LEU A 490 12.91 -0.19 -22.50
C LEU A 490 12.88 -0.10 -24.04
N LYS A 491 11.71 -0.03 -24.70
CA LYS A 491 11.60 0.20 -26.15
C LYS A 491 12.06 1.58 -26.60
N THR A 492 12.09 2.56 -25.70
CA THR A 492 12.69 3.89 -26.01
C THR A 492 14.18 3.80 -26.37
N SER A 493 14.82 2.64 -26.15
CA SER A 493 16.18 2.31 -26.58
C SER A 493 16.35 1.99 -28.07
N ARG A 494 15.27 1.93 -28.87
CA ARG A 494 15.37 1.73 -30.32
C ARG A 494 15.98 2.99 -30.95
N ARG A 495 17.29 2.96 -31.23
CA ARG A 495 17.92 3.80 -32.25
C ARG A 495 17.84 3.13 -33.60
#